data_AF-A0A9E5NIZ0-F1
#
_entry.id   AF-A0A9E5NIZ0-F1
#
_cell.length_a   1.000
_cell.length_b   1.000
_cell.length_c   1.000
_cell.angle_alpha   90.00
_cell.angle_beta   90.00
_cell.angle_gamma   90.00
#
_symmetry.space_group_name_H-M   'P 1'
#
loop_
_entity.id
_entity.type
_entity.pdbx_description
1 polymer ?
#
loop_
_entity_poly.entity_id
_entity_poly.type
_entity_poly.pdbx_seq_one_letter_code
_entity_poly.pdbx_strand_id
1 'polypeptide(L)'
;MSKRRAFTPEFKAQVVLEELTGIKDKAEICREYRLRPQVFSRWREEFLERAPEIFATERSRGDEQERIAELERMVGRLTMELEAAKKASNILTSLSSGKGR
;
A
#
# COMPACT_ATOMS: atom_id res chain seq x y z
N MET A 1 -0.63 22.75 16.76
CA MET A 1 -0.85 21.39 16.18
C MET A 1 -0.89 20.40 17.33
N SER A 2 -1.96 19.62 17.48
CA SER A 2 -2.06 18.61 18.53
C SER A 2 -1.08 17.46 18.25
N LYS A 3 -0.22 17.14 19.23
CA LYS A 3 0.77 16.07 19.13
C LYS A 3 0.01 14.74 19.02
N ARG A 4 0.03 14.11 17.84
CA ARG A 4 -0.57 12.79 17.64
C ARG A 4 0.13 11.80 18.58
N ARG A 5 -0.64 11.05 19.36
CA ARG A 5 -0.12 9.96 20.21
C ARG A 5 0.47 8.89 19.28
N ALA A 6 1.76 8.64 19.41
CA ALA A 6 2.44 7.56 18.70
C ALA A 6 2.42 6.29 19.57
N PHE A 7 2.27 5.14 18.92
CA PHE A 7 2.29 3.82 19.55
C PHE A 7 3.40 3.00 18.92
N THR A 8 4.20 2.32 19.75
CA THR A 8 5.30 1.49 19.25
C THR A 8 4.76 0.23 18.55
N PRO A 9 5.51 -0.36 17.60
CA PRO A 9 5.10 -1.59 16.94
C PRO A 9 4.82 -2.74 17.92
N GLU A 10 5.64 -2.86 18.96
CA GLU A 10 5.55 -3.91 19.99
C GLU A 10 4.24 -3.78 20.77
N PHE A 11 3.87 -2.55 21.16
CA PHE A 11 2.62 -2.29 21.85
C PHE A 11 1.41 -2.65 20.99
N LYS A 12 1.42 -2.29 19.70
CA LYS A 12 0.32 -2.63 18.78
C LYS A 12 0.16 -4.14 18.64
N ALA A 13 1.26 -4.87 18.47
CA ALA A 13 1.25 -6.32 18.37
C ALA A 13 0.73 -6.96 19.66
N GLN A 14 1.20 -6.49 20.83
CA GLN A 14 0.77 -6.99 22.13
C GLN A 14 -0.75 -6.88 22.30
N VAL A 15 -1.34 -5.69 22.08
CA VAL A 15 -2.79 -5.51 22.30
C VAL A 15 -3.63 -6.29 21.29
N VAL A 16 -3.15 -6.46 20.05
CA VAL A 16 -3.86 -7.31 19.08
C VAL A 16 -3.79 -8.78 19.51
N LEU A 17 -2.63 -9.25 19.98
CA LEU A 17 -2.49 -10.61 20.50
C LEU A 17 -3.35 -10.84 21.74
N GLU A 18 -3.47 -9.88 22.65
CA GLU A 18 -4.37 -9.96 23.82
C GLU A 18 -5.83 -10.21 23.39
N GLU A 19 -6.29 -9.60 22.29
CA GLU A 19 -7.63 -9.84 21.73
C GLU A 19 -7.75 -11.21 21.05
N LEU A 20 -6.80 -11.55 20.19
CA LEU A 20 -6.82 -12.80 19.42
C LEU A 20 -6.69 -14.04 20.32
N THR A 21 -5.99 -13.91 21.46
CA THR A 21 -5.85 -14.97 22.46
C THR A 21 -7.01 -15.01 23.47
N GLY A 22 -7.92 -14.04 23.41
CA GLY A 22 -9.07 -13.95 24.32
C GLY A 22 -8.74 -13.48 25.73
N ILE A 23 -7.55 -12.91 25.97
CA ILE A 23 -7.16 -12.35 27.28
C ILE A 23 -8.00 -11.12 27.60
N LYS A 24 -8.29 -10.28 26.60
CA LYS A 24 -9.16 -9.11 26.71
C LYS A 24 -10.03 -8.99 25.48
N ASP A 25 -11.26 -8.52 25.64
CA ASP A 25 -12.07 -8.16 24.50
C ASP A 25 -11.66 -6.80 23.90
N LYS A 26 -12.13 -6.53 22.68
CA LYS A 26 -11.89 -5.26 21.99
C LYS A 26 -12.33 -4.03 22.80
N ALA A 27 -13.45 -4.12 23.53
CA ALA A 27 -14.00 -3.01 24.29
C ALA A 27 -13.18 -2.73 25.55
N GLU A 28 -12.63 -3.75 26.22
CA GLU A 28 -11.71 -3.66 27.34
C GLU A 28 -10.41 -3.00 26.90
N ILE A 29 -9.79 -3.48 25.82
CA ILE A 29 -8.57 -2.88 25.24
C ILE A 29 -8.80 -1.40 24.89
N CYS A 30 -9.93 -1.07 24.26
CA CYS A 30 -10.25 0.31 23.92
C CYS A 30 -10.40 1.20 25.15
N ARG A 31 -11.03 0.69 26.21
CA ARG A 31 -11.22 1.41 27.48
C ARG A 31 -9.91 1.59 28.24
N GLU A 32 -9.16 0.51 28.45
CA GLU A 32 -7.93 0.48 29.24
C GLU A 32 -6.85 1.36 28.62
N TYR A 33 -6.58 1.18 27.32
CA TYR A 33 -5.52 1.91 26.63
C TYR A 33 -5.97 3.24 26.04
N ARG A 34 -7.24 3.63 26.26
CA ARG A 34 -7.89 4.82 25.69
C ARG A 34 -7.73 4.88 24.18
N LEU A 35 -7.99 3.76 23.52
CA LEU A 35 -7.95 3.63 22.07
C LEU A 35 -9.34 3.85 21.50
N ARG A 36 -9.41 4.55 20.36
CA ARG A 36 -10.65 4.60 19.60
C ARG A 36 -10.87 3.22 18.94
N PRO A 37 -12.09 2.66 18.94
CA PRO A 37 -12.36 1.33 18.37
C PRO A 37 -11.89 1.17 16.93
N GLN A 38 -11.99 2.23 16.11
CA GLN A 38 -11.51 2.24 14.72
C GLN A 38 -9.99 2.08 14.63
N VAL A 39 -9.23 2.69 15.55
CA VAL A 39 -7.76 2.59 15.57
C VAL A 39 -7.34 1.16 15.88
N PHE A 40 -7.96 0.54 16.88
CA PHE A 40 -7.69 -0.85 17.22
C PHE A 40 -8.10 -1.80 16.09
N SER A 41 -9.27 -1.61 15.48
CA SER A 41 -9.75 -2.43 14.35
C SER A 41 -8.75 -2.41 13.20
N ARG A 42 -8.23 -1.23 12.85
CA ARG A 42 -7.21 -1.09 11.81
C ARG A 42 -5.92 -1.86 12.15
N TRP A 43 -5.47 -1.82 13.40
CA TRP A 43 -4.26 -2.57 13.80
C TRP A 43 -4.49 -4.08 13.76
N ARG A 44 -5.68 -4.54 14.14
CA ARG A 44 -6.06 -5.96 14.05
C ARG A 44 -6.07 -6.44 12.60
N GLU A 45 -6.67 -5.67 11.70
CA GLU A 45 -6.66 -5.95 10.26
C GLU A 45 -5.23 -5.98 9.71
N GLU A 46 -4.44 -4.95 9.97
CA GLU A 46 -3.04 -4.84 9.53
C GLU A 46 -2.19 -6.01 10.06
N PHE A 47 -2.39 -6.42 11.31
CA PHE A 47 -1.69 -7.56 11.90
C PHE A 47 -2.06 -8.88 11.21
N LEU A 48 -3.34 -9.13 10.97
CA LEU A 48 -3.81 -10.37 10.34
C LEU A 48 -3.38 -10.46 8.86
N GLU A 49 -3.39 -9.34 8.15
CA GLU A 49 -2.96 -9.27 6.75
C GLU A 49 -1.45 -9.56 6.61
N ARG A 50 -0.64 -9.04 7.54
CA ARG A 50 0.82 -9.14 7.47
C ARG A 50 1.41 -10.32 8.22
N ALA A 51 0.68 -10.94 9.15
CA ALA A 51 1.16 -12.11 9.88
C ALA A 51 1.63 -13.27 8.97
N PRO A 52 0.97 -13.58 7.84
CA PRO A 52 1.47 -14.57 6.88
C PRO A 52 2.86 -14.26 6.31
N GLU A 53 3.22 -12.97 6.15
CA GLU A 53 4.53 -12.55 5.60
C GLU A 53 5.71 -13.00 6.47
N ILE A 54 5.48 -13.26 7.75
CA ILE A 54 6.48 -13.76 8.70
C ILE A 54 6.88 -15.20 8.35
N PHE A 55 5.95 -15.99 7.81
CA PHE A 55 6.16 -17.38 7.42
C PHE A 55 6.44 -17.55 5.91
N ALA A 56 6.38 -16.46 5.14
CA ALA A 56 6.73 -16.47 3.73
C ALA A 56 8.22 -16.82 3.56
N THR A 57 8.50 -17.77 2.66
CA THR A 57 9.88 -18.19 2.35
C THR A 57 10.60 -17.16 1.48
N GLU A 58 11.94 -17.19 1.46
CA GLU A 58 12.74 -16.34 0.58
C GLU A 58 12.36 -16.50 -0.90
N ARG A 59 11.96 -17.72 -1.30
CA ARG A 59 11.50 -18.01 -2.66
C ARG A 59 10.23 -17.22 -3.02
N SER A 60 9.23 -17.22 -2.13
CA SER A 60 7.99 -16.45 -2.36
C SER A 60 8.23 -14.94 -2.41
N ARG A 61 9.21 -14.43 -1.66
CA ARG A 61 9.59 -13.01 -1.76
C ARG A 61 10.24 -12.74 -3.12
N GLY A 62 11.20 -13.57 -3.53
CA GLY A 62 11.89 -13.45 -4.82
C GLY A 62 10.93 -13.42 -6.02
N ASP A 63 9.95 -14.31 -6.06
CA ASP A 63 8.93 -14.37 -7.11
C ASP A 63 8.13 -13.05 -7.20
N GLU A 64 7.83 -12.44 -6.05
CA GLU A 64 7.13 -11.15 -5.97
C GLU A 64 8.02 -9.99 -6.47
N GLN A 65 9.31 -9.98 -6.11
CA GLN A 65 10.25 -8.97 -6.63
C GLN A 65 10.46 -9.10 -8.14
N GLU A 66 10.53 -10.31 -8.69
CA GLU A 66 10.62 -10.53 -10.14
C GLU A 66 9.38 -9.98 -10.85
N ARG A 67 8.19 -10.23 -10.27
CA ARG A 67 6.94 -9.71 -10.82
C ARG A 67 6.88 -8.18 -10.78
N ILE A 68 7.35 -7.55 -9.70
CA ILE A 68 7.46 -6.09 -9.60
C ILE A 68 8.38 -5.55 -10.70
N ALA A 69 9.56 -6.14 -10.87
CA ALA A 69 10.51 -5.72 -11.90
C ALA A 69 9.94 -5.88 -13.32
N GLU A 70 9.11 -6.89 -13.57
CA GLU A 70 8.40 -7.04 -14.84
C GLU A 70 7.35 -5.93 -15.05
N LEU A 71 6.56 -5.62 -14.03
CA LEU A 71 5.56 -4.55 -14.08
C LEU A 71 6.19 -3.18 -14.29
N GLU A 72 7.30 -2.87 -13.62
CA GLU A 72 8.04 -1.63 -13.81
C GLU A 72 8.56 -1.48 -15.26
N ARG A 73 9.08 -2.57 -15.84
CA ARG A 73 9.49 -2.61 -17.25
C ARG A 73 8.31 -2.36 -18.19
N MET A 74 7.14 -2.94 -17.91
CA MET A 74 5.93 -2.69 -18.69
C MET A 74 5.48 -1.23 -18.60
N VAL A 75 5.46 -0.64 -17.41
CA VAL A 75 5.11 0.77 -17.19
C VAL A 75 6.06 1.69 -17.96
N GLY A 76 7.37 1.42 -17.94
CA GLY A 76 8.36 2.18 -18.71
C GLY A 76 8.08 2.12 -20.21
N ARG A 77 7.82 0.93 -20.75
CA ARG A 77 7.47 0.74 -22.16
C ARG A 77 6.22 1.52 -22.55
N LEU A 78 5.14 1.35 -21.79
CA LEU A 78 3.86 2.03 -22.05
C LEU A 78 4.01 3.55 -21.98
N THR A 79 4.85 4.05 -21.06
CA THR A 79 5.14 5.49 -20.95
C THR A 79 5.86 6.00 -22.20
N MET A 80 6.85 5.26 -22.72
CA MET A 80 7.56 5.63 -23.95
C MET A 80 6.64 5.59 -25.17
N GLU A 81 5.80 4.55 -25.30
CA GLU A 81 4.82 4.43 -26.39
C GLU A 81 3.81 5.59 -26.36
N LEU A 82 3.34 5.97 -25.17
CA LEU A 82 2.40 7.07 -24.98
C LEU A 82 3.04 8.42 -25.35
N GLU A 83 4.28 8.67 -24.93
CA GLU A 83 5.01 9.89 -25.31
C GLU A 83 5.28 9.95 -26.82
N ALA A 84 5.61 8.83 -27.45
CA ALA A 84 5.76 8.75 -28.90
C ALA A 84 4.44 9.05 -29.63
N ALA A 85 3.33 8.46 -29.18
CA ALA A 85 2.00 8.70 -29.74
C ALA A 85 1.57 10.16 -29.60
N LYS A 86 1.77 10.79 -28.43
CA LYS A 86 1.52 12.22 -28.23
C LYS A 86 2.34 13.10 -29.19
N LYS A 87 3.63 12.82 -29.35
CA LYS A 87 4.50 13.57 -30.28
C LYS A 87 4.01 13.45 -31.71
N ALA A 88 3.67 12.23 -32.16
CA ALA A 88 3.13 11.99 -33.50
C ALA A 88 1.80 12.75 -33.71
N SER A 89 0.89 12.69 -32.74
CA SER A 89 -0.37 13.45 -32.79
C SER A 89 -0.15 14.95 -32.90
N ASN A 90 0.78 15.51 -32.13
CA ASN A 90 1.09 16.95 -32.17
C ASN A 90 1.65 17.37 -33.54
N ILE A 91 2.50 16.54 -34.15
CA ILE A 91 3.04 16.78 -35.49
C ILE A 91 1.91 16.75 -36.52
N LEU A 92 1.00 15.78 -36.46
CA LEU A 92 -0.14 15.69 -37.37
C LEU A 92 -1.07 16.92 -37.25
N THR A 93 -1.35 17.37 -36.02
CA THR A 93 -2.18 18.56 -35.77
C THR A 93 -1.51 19.86 -36.25
N SER A 94 -0.18 19.99 -36.12
CA SER A 94 0.52 21.17 -36.62
C SER A 94 0.58 21.22 -38.14
N LEU A 95 0.71 20.07 -38.81
CA LEU A 95 0.71 19.96 -40.27
C LEU A 95 -0.67 20.23 -40.89
N SER A 96 -1.77 19.85 -40.24
CA SER A 96 -3.13 20.12 -40.74
C SER A 96 -3.54 21.60 -40.60
N SER A 97 -3.01 22.31 -39.60
CA SER A 97 -3.26 23.74 -39.38
C SER A 97 -2.55 24.66 -40.40
N GLY A 98 -1.47 24.19 -41.02
CA GLY A 98 -0.65 24.98 -41.96
C GLY A 98 -1.12 25.02 -43.42
N LYS A 99 -2.12 24.22 -43.82
CA LYS A 99 -2.54 24.07 -45.24
C LYS A 99 -3.77 24.89 -45.63
N GLY A 100 -4.15 25.87 -44.80
CA GLY A 100 -5.34 26.73 -44.98
C GLY A 100 -5.03 28.20 -45.27
N ARG A 101 -4.03 28.50 -46.11
CA ARG A 101 -3.77 29.85 -46.63
C ARG A 101 -3.54 29.84 -48.13
#